data_AF-A0A368VDR3-F1
#
_entry.id   AF-A0A368VDR3-F1
#
_cell.length_a   1.000
_cell.length_b   1.000
_cell.length_c   1.000
_cell.angle_alpha   90.00
_cell.angle_beta   90.00
_cell.angle_gamma   90.00
#
_symmetry.space_group_name_H-M   'P 1'
#
loop_
_entity.id
_entity.type
_entity.pdbx_description
1 polymer ?
#
loop_
_entity_poly.entity_id
_entity_poly.type
_entity_poly.pdbx_seq_one_letter_code
_entity_poly.pdbx_strand_id
1 'polypeptide(L)'
;MQKTQKKSSERKGESLITGFFIDKEDLNDQDFPALKRRLRHKMLSYYLPVVIGFTILFLIKEKTNYDYILFFVVLIFSAILYYLVYRNNLLKLKIYFSSKEK
;
A
#
# COMPACT_ATOMS: atom_id res chain seq x y z
N MET A 1 35.07 -31.75 9.74
CA MET A 1 34.21 -32.38 10.76
C MET A 1 33.64 -31.28 11.64
N GLN A 2 32.30 -31.23 11.75
CA GLN A 2 31.42 -30.78 12.88
C GLN A 2 31.80 -29.51 13.68
N LYS A 3 30.90 -28.62 14.12
CA LYS A 3 29.43 -28.51 14.11
C LYS A 3 29.10 -27.12 14.70
N THR A 4 28.12 -26.43 14.11
CA THR A 4 26.96 -25.80 14.75
C THR A 4 27.13 -24.82 15.93
N GLN A 5 26.66 -23.58 15.73
CA GLN A 5 25.61 -22.93 16.57
C GLN A 5 24.80 -21.98 15.67
N LYS A 6 23.67 -22.39 15.09
CA LYS A 6 22.31 -22.24 15.64
C LYS A 6 22.17 -21.17 16.74
N LYS A 7 21.86 -19.93 16.35
CA LYS A 7 20.94 -19.04 17.08
C LYS A 7 19.73 -18.83 16.17
N SER A 8 18.67 -19.63 16.32
CA SER A 8 17.58 -19.35 17.26
C SER A 8 17.08 -17.92 17.05
N SER A 9 16.13 -17.74 16.13
CA SER A 9 14.74 -17.59 16.56
C SER A 9 14.56 -16.44 17.54
N GLU A 10 14.71 -15.21 17.04
CA GLU A 10 13.88 -14.11 17.50
C GLU A 10 12.86 -13.83 16.39
N ARG A 11 11.72 -14.50 16.49
CA ARG A 11 10.44 -14.02 15.95
C ARG A 11 10.14 -12.71 16.68
N LYS A 12 10.73 -11.60 16.26
CA LYS A 12 10.37 -10.26 16.72
C LYS A 12 9.45 -9.63 15.71
N GLY A 13 8.17 -9.97 15.89
CA GLY A 13 7.03 -9.14 15.55
C GLY A 13 6.95 -8.73 14.09
N GLU A 14 6.43 -9.67 13.29
CA GLU A 14 5.51 -9.40 12.19
C GLU A 14 5.66 -7.99 11.63
N SER A 15 6.59 -7.82 10.70
CA SER A 15 6.40 -6.82 9.64
C SER A 15 4.94 -6.94 9.24
N LEU A 16 4.14 -5.89 9.41
CA LEU A 16 2.76 -5.85 8.93
C LEU A 16 2.77 -6.44 7.50
N ILE A 17 2.32 -7.70 7.35
CA ILE A 17 2.49 -8.59 6.17
C ILE A 17 1.66 -8.11 4.96
N THR A 18 1.33 -6.84 4.93
CA THR A 18 0.78 -6.19 3.75
C THR A 18 1.90 -5.35 3.17
N GLY A 19 2.52 -5.82 2.07
CA GLY A 19 3.56 -5.13 1.30
C GLY A 19 3.14 -3.77 0.69
N PHE A 20 2.06 -3.18 1.19
CA PHE A 20 1.54 -1.87 0.87
C PHE A 20 1.99 -0.76 1.84
N PHE A 21 2.63 -1.11 2.95
CA PHE A 21 3.01 -0.18 4.02
C PHE A 21 4.50 0.22 3.93
N ILE A 22 4.81 1.39 4.49
CA ILE A 22 6.16 1.94 4.62
C ILE A 22 7.01 0.94 5.42
N ASP A 23 8.17 0.54 4.90
CA ASP A 23 9.04 -0.39 5.61
C ASP A 23 9.63 0.29 6.84
N LYS A 24 9.88 -0.48 7.92
CA LYS A 24 10.50 0.09 9.13
C LYS A 24 11.85 0.74 8.85
N GLU A 25 12.52 0.30 7.78
CA GLU A 25 13.78 0.85 7.29
C GLU A 25 13.59 2.23 6.62
N ASP A 26 12.43 2.52 6.01
CA ASP A 26 12.11 3.84 5.45
C ASP A 26 11.87 4.91 6.54
N LEU A 27 11.69 4.50 7.80
CA LEU A 27 11.41 5.38 8.95
C LEU A 27 12.68 5.96 9.62
N ASN A 28 13.87 5.52 9.22
CA ASN A 28 15.12 6.12 9.67
C ASN A 28 15.44 7.36 8.82
N ASP A 29 15.69 8.47 9.51
CA ASP A 29 16.31 9.70 9.01
C ASP A 29 15.52 10.55 8.00
N GLN A 30 14.20 10.40 7.91
CA GLN A 30 13.37 11.25 7.03
C GLN A 30 12.29 12.01 7.79
N ASP A 31 12.07 13.27 7.40
CA ASP A 31 10.99 14.09 7.92
C ASP A 31 9.61 13.58 7.44
N PHE A 32 8.58 13.75 8.27
CA PHE A 32 7.18 13.43 7.96
C PHE A 32 6.71 13.87 6.54
N PRO A 33 6.97 15.11 6.05
CA PRO A 33 6.62 15.51 4.68
C PRO A 33 7.27 14.66 3.58
N ALA A 34 8.51 14.19 3.76
CA ALA A 34 9.22 13.36 2.79
C ALA A 34 8.60 11.96 2.70
N LEU A 35 8.30 11.35 3.85
CA LEU A 35 7.61 10.05 3.91
C LEU A 35 6.18 10.10 3.36
N LYS A 36 5.43 11.17 3.63
CA LYS A 36 4.10 11.41 3.04
C LYS A 36 4.16 11.41 1.51
N ARG A 37 5.18 12.06 0.94
CA ARG A 37 5.38 12.11 -0.51
C ARG A 37 5.73 10.73 -1.07
N ARG A 38 6.66 10.00 -0.43
CA ARG A 38 7.02 8.62 -0.82
C ARG A 38 5.82 7.68 -0.77
N LEU A 39 5.04 7.72 0.31
CA LEU A 39 3.82 6.92 0.45
C LEU A 39 2.85 7.16 -0.69
N ARG A 40 2.61 8.42 -1.06
CA ARG A 40 1.75 8.77 -2.20
C ARG A 40 2.29 8.19 -3.51
N HIS A 41 3.59 8.32 -3.78
CA HIS A 41 4.19 7.75 -4.99
C HIS A 41 4.10 6.22 -5.02
N LYS A 42 4.42 5.54 -3.90
CA LYS A 42 4.33 4.09 -3.75
C LYS A 42 2.90 3.60 -3.95
N MET A 43 1.92 4.22 -3.30
CA MET A 43 0.50 3.87 -3.47
C MET A 43 0.03 4.07 -4.93
N LEU A 44 0.43 5.19 -5.55
CA LEU A 44 0.06 5.47 -6.95
C LEU A 44 0.69 4.47 -7.92
N SER A 45 1.95 4.07 -7.73
CA SER A 45 2.61 3.09 -8.60
C SER A 45 1.98 1.71 -8.56
N TYR A 46 1.38 1.30 -7.44
CA TYR A 46 0.62 0.04 -7.36
C TYR A 46 -0.79 0.17 -7.91
N TYR A 47 -1.44 1.33 -7.72
CA TYR A 47 -2.82 1.53 -8.13
C TYR A 47 -2.96 1.76 -9.65
N LEU A 48 -2.04 2.52 -10.25
CA LEU A 48 -2.13 2.94 -11.65
C LEU A 48 -2.15 1.76 -12.65
N PRO A 49 -1.27 0.73 -12.54
CA PRO A 49 -1.30 -0.41 -13.44
C PRO A 49 -2.60 -1.21 -13.33
N VAL A 50 -3.19 -1.31 -12.14
CA VAL A 50 -4.46 -2.03 -11.93
C VAL A 50 -5.61 -1.32 -12.62
N VAL A 51 -5.71 0.01 -12.47
CA VAL A 51 -6.74 0.81 -13.15
C VAL A 51 -6.58 0.75 -14.67
N ILE A 52 -5.35 0.87 -15.17
CA ILE A 52 -5.07 0.77 -16.61
C ILE A 52 -5.44 -0.61 -17.13
N GLY A 53 -5.01 -1.68 -16.47
CA GLY A 53 -5.33 -3.06 -16.88
C GLY A 53 -6.83 -3.32 -16.91
N PHE A 54 -7.57 -2.86 -15.90
CA PHE A 54 -9.02 -2.99 -15.84
C PHE A 54 -9.72 -2.18 -16.95
N THR A 55 -9.22 -0.98 -17.25
CA THR A 55 -9.75 -0.13 -18.34
C THR A 55 -9.52 -0.77 -19.71
N ILE A 56 -8.33 -1.34 -19.96
CA ILE A 56 -8.01 -2.04 -21.20
C ILE A 56 -8.89 -3.29 -21.36
N LEU A 57 -9.05 -4.08 -20.30
CA LEU A 57 -9.90 -5.27 -20.29
C LEU A 57 -11.35 -4.89 -20.64
N PHE A 58 -11.84 -3.80 -20.06
CA PHE A 58 -13.16 -3.27 -20.36
C PHE A 58 -13.29 -2.89 -21.84
N LEU A 59 -12.27 -2.27 -22.44
CA LEU A 59 -12.30 -1.81 -23.83
C LEU A 59 -12.37 -2.95 -24.88
N ILE A 60 -11.84 -4.14 -24.60
CA ILE A 60 -11.70 -5.22 -25.60
C ILE A 60 -13.04 -5.92 -25.94
N LYS A 61 -14.05 -5.83 -25.08
CA LYS A 61 -15.32 -6.55 -25.23
C LYS A 61 -16.43 -5.68 -25.85
N GLU A 62 -17.37 -6.28 -26.58
CA GLU A 62 -18.67 -5.65 -26.83
C GLU A 62 -19.40 -5.45 -25.49
N LYS A 63 -19.94 -4.25 -25.26
CA LYS A 63 -20.51 -3.86 -23.96
C LYS A 63 -22.00 -3.64 -24.05
N THR A 64 -22.69 -4.06 -23.00
CA THR A 64 -24.07 -3.66 -22.70
C THR A 64 -24.08 -2.47 -21.73
N ASN A 65 -25.23 -1.81 -21.59
CA ASN A 65 -25.42 -0.74 -20.60
C ASN A 65 -25.08 -1.20 -19.16
N TYR A 66 -25.33 -2.47 -18.84
CA TYR A 66 -25.01 -3.04 -17.53
C TYR A 66 -23.50 -3.12 -17.28
N ASP A 67 -22.69 -3.40 -18.30
CA ASP A 67 -21.23 -3.46 -18.17
C ASP A 67 -20.65 -2.08 -17.85
N TYR A 68 -21.19 -1.01 -18.42
CA TYR A 68 -20.79 0.36 -18.08
C TYR A 68 -21.12 0.69 -16.63
N ILE A 69 -22.33 0.38 -16.17
CA ILE A 69 -22.72 0.61 -14.77
C ILE A 69 -21.80 -0.16 -13.83
N LEU A 70 -21.54 -1.45 -14.13
CA LEU A 70 -20.65 -2.28 -13.34
C LEU A 70 -19.22 -1.72 -13.32
N PHE A 71 -18.71 -1.26 -14.47
CA PHE A 71 -17.39 -0.63 -14.58
C PHE A 71 -17.28 0.63 -13.70
N PHE A 72 -18.28 1.51 -13.76
CA PHE A 72 -18.32 2.72 -12.91
C PHE A 72 -18.40 2.37 -11.42
N VAL A 73 -19.22 1.39 -11.05
CA VAL A 73 -19.31 0.92 -9.66
C VAL A 73 -17.94 0.41 -9.18
N VAL A 74 -17.27 -0.43 -9.97
CA VAL A 74 -15.94 -0.94 -9.63
C VAL A 74 -14.91 0.19 -9.52
N LEU A 75 -14.94 1.18 -10.42
CA LEU A 75 -14.07 2.35 -10.34
C LEU A 75 -14.30 3.17 -9.07
N ILE A 76 -15.55 3.45 -8.72
CA ILE A 76 -15.90 4.20 -7.50
C ILE A 76 -15.42 3.45 -6.26
N PHE A 77 -15.73 2.15 -6.15
CA PHE A 77 -15.26 1.32 -5.04
C PHE A 77 -13.74 1.27 -4.95
N SER A 78 -13.05 1.15 -6.10
CA SER A 78 -11.59 1.15 -6.16
C SER A 78 -11.00 2.47 -5.69
N ALA A 79 -11.60 3.61 -6.05
CA ALA A 79 -11.15 4.93 -5.61
C ALA A 79 -11.38 5.14 -4.11
N ILE A 80 -12.53 4.70 -3.58
CA ILE A 80 -12.83 4.74 -2.14
C ILE A 80 -11.80 3.89 -1.37
N LEU A 81 -11.55 2.66 -1.84
CA LEU A 81 -10.59 1.75 -1.20
C LEU A 81 -9.18 2.35 -1.21
N TYR A 82 -8.73 2.89 -2.34
CA TYR A 82 -7.46 3.60 -2.45
C TYR A 82 -7.35 4.72 -1.43
N TYR A 83 -8.39 5.56 -1.31
CA TYR A 83 -8.41 6.66 -0.36
C TYR A 83 -8.35 6.19 1.10
N LEU A 84 -9.12 5.15 1.45
CA LEU A 84 -9.13 4.58 2.80
C LEU A 84 -7.76 4.01 3.18
N VAL A 85 -7.14 3.26 2.28
CA VAL A 85 -5.81 2.66 2.51
C VAL A 85 -4.76 3.77 2.64
N TYR A 86 -4.78 4.78 1.77
CA TYR A 86 -3.86 5.91 1.85
C TYR A 86 -4.03 6.69 3.16
N ARG A 87 -5.27 6.99 3.56
CA ARG A 87 -5.57 7.70 4.82
C ARG A 87 -5.10 6.89 6.04
N ASN A 88 -5.33 5.57 6.04
CA ASN A 88 -4.89 4.70 7.12
C ASN A 88 -3.36 4.67 7.24
N ASN A 89 -2.65 4.60 6.11
CA ASN A 89 -1.19 4.68 6.08
C ASN A 89 -0.66 6.02 6.64
N LEU A 90 -1.29 7.14 6.28
CA LEU A 90 -0.93 8.45 6.83
C LEU A 90 -1.16 8.55 8.33
N LEU A 91 -2.23 7.96 8.85
CA LEU A 91 -2.51 7.92 10.29
C LEU A 91 -1.44 7.11 11.03
N LYS A 92 -1.08 5.93 10.52
CA LYS A 92 0.02 5.12 11.09
C LYS A 92 1.34 5.89 11.12
N LEU A 93 1.64 6.61 10.03
CA LEU A 93 2.83 7.46 9.95
C LEU A 93 2.79 8.56 11.03
N LYS A 94 1.64 9.23 11.18
CA LYS A 94 1.47 10.30 12.17
C LYS A 94 1.63 9.79 13.61
N ILE A 95 1.08 8.62 13.92
CA ILE A 95 1.22 7.98 15.24
C ILE A 95 2.69 7.63 15.51
N TYR A 96 3.40 7.10 14.51
CA TYR A 96 4.83 6.77 14.66
C TYR A 96 5.68 8.00 14.99
N PHE A 97 5.55 9.09 14.23
CA PHE A 97 6.30 10.33 14.50
C PHE A 97 5.92 10.96 15.84
N SER A 98 4.62 10.97 16.18
CA SER A 98 4.15 11.45 17.49
C SER A 98 4.68 10.64 18.67
N SER A 99 5.07 9.37 18.47
CA SER A 99 5.67 8.53 19.51
C SER A 99 7.19 8.69 19.63
N LYS A 100 7.88 9.19 18.60
CA LYS A 100 9.35 9.37 18.58
C LYS A 100 9.79 10.71 19.20
N GLU A 101 8.87 11.67 19.31
CA GLU A 101 9.06 12.98 19.96
C GLU A 101 8.92 12.94 21.50
N LYS A 102 8.55 11.80 22.11
CA LYS A 102 8.49 11.61 23.58
C LYS A 102 9.72 10.87 24.09
#